data_AF-A0A662S9C4-F1
#
_entry.id   AF-A0A662S9C4-F1
#
_cell.length_a   1.000
_cell.length_b   1.000
_cell.length_c   1.000
_cell.angle_alpha   90.00
_cell.angle_beta   90.00
_cell.angle_gamma   90.00
#
_symmetry.space_group_name_H-M   'P 1'
#
loop_
_entity.id
_entity.type
_entity.pdbx_description
1 polymer ?
#
loop_
_entity_poly.entity_id
_entity_poly.type
_entity_poly.pdbx_seq_one_letter_code
_entity_poly.pdbx_strand_id
1 'polypeptide(L)' 'TPDDKMSLLLRIPATAEVNQRVAISTRIGNRWRLVGYGHIRGGTEYHPPV' A
#
# COMPACT_ATOMS: atom_id res chain seq x y z
N THR A 1 -7.43 11.92 -12.14
CA THR A 1 -6.41 12.37 -13.12
C THR A 1 -5.12 11.58 -12.88
N PRO A 2 -3.98 11.78 -13.59
CA PRO A 2 -2.70 11.16 -13.22
C PRO A 2 -2.34 11.32 -11.73
N ASP A 3 -2.95 12.32 -11.07
CA ASP A 3 -2.79 12.69 -9.66
C ASP A 3 -3.48 11.77 -8.63
N ASP A 4 -4.32 10.81 -9.04
CA ASP A 4 -5.05 9.92 -8.11
C ASP A 4 -4.30 8.61 -7.78
N LYS A 5 -2.99 8.57 -8.01
CA LYS A 5 -2.14 7.41 -7.73
C LYS A 5 -1.05 7.76 -6.74
N MET A 6 -0.80 6.85 -5.81
CA MET A 6 0.29 6.93 -4.85
C MET A 6 1.18 5.70 -4.96
N SER A 7 2.50 5.90 -4.96
CA SER A 7 3.50 4.83 -4.86
C SER A 7 4.04 4.76 -3.43
N LEU A 8 4.16 3.54 -2.90
CA LEU A 8 4.59 3.27 -1.53
C LEU A 8 5.66 2.20 -1.52
N LEU A 9 6.69 2.36 -0.67
CA LEU A 9 7.63 1.30 -0.34
C LEU A 9 7.14 0.59 0.93
N LEU A 10 6.91 -0.71 0.82
CA LEU A 10 6.51 -1.53 1.96
C LEU A 10 7.73 -1.87 2.82
N ARG A 11 7.55 -1.87 4.15
CA ARG A 11 8.61 -2.27 5.09
C ARG A 11 8.87 -3.77 5.09
N ILE A 12 7.83 -4.55 4.80
CA ILE A 12 7.85 -6.01 4.74
C ILE A 12 7.17 -6.40 3.43
N PRO A 13 7.72 -7.36 2.66
CA PRO A 13 7.05 -7.89 1.48
C PRO A 13 5.66 -8.43 1.84
N ALA A 14 4.69 -8.19 0.95
CA ALA A 14 3.32 -8.67 1.14
C ALA A 14 2.84 -9.36 -0.13
N THR A 15 2.15 -10.48 0.03
CA THR A 15 1.43 -11.13 -1.06
C THR A 15 0.17 -10.34 -1.35
N ALA A 16 -0.03 -9.95 -2.61
CA ALA A 16 -1.21 -9.22 -3.05
C ALA A 16 -1.45 -9.39 -4.55
N GLU A 17 -2.69 -9.16 -4.98
CA GLU A 17 -3.07 -9.18 -6.38
C GLU A 17 -3.34 -7.77 -6.92
N VAL A 18 -3.18 -7.59 -8.23
CA VAL A 18 -3.61 -6.36 -8.91
C VAL A 18 -5.12 -6.21 -8.79
N ASN A 19 -5.57 -4.97 -8.56
CA ASN A 19 -6.94 -4.59 -8.22
C ASN A 19 -7.46 -5.09 -6.86
N GLN A 20 -6.63 -5.71 -6.03
CA GLN A 20 -7.00 -6.01 -4.65
C GLN A 20 -7.27 -4.72 -3.85
N ARG A 21 -8.34 -4.71 -3.06
CA ARG A 21 -8.72 -3.58 -2.20
C ARG A 21 -7.74 -3.42 -1.05
N VAL A 22 -7.35 -2.18 -0.77
CA VAL A 22 -6.46 -1.82 0.34
C VAL A 22 -7.08 -0.72 1.19
N ALA A 23 -6.77 -0.75 2.49
CA ALA A 23 -7.07 0.30 3.44
C ALA A 23 -5.79 1.07 3.76
N ILE A 24 -5.88 2.39 3.80
CA ILE A 24 -4.77 3.27 4.16
C ILE A 24 -5.06 3.83 5.54
N SER A 25 -4.18 3.53 6.50
CA SER A 25 -4.23 4.06 7.84
C SER A 25 -3.02 4.93 8.14
N THR A 26 -3.20 5.98 8.93
CA THR A 26 -2.10 6.80 9.44
C THR A 26 -2.18 6.96 10.95
N ARG A 27 -1.04 7.24 11.58
CA ARG A 27 -0.95 7.48 13.02
C ARG A 27 -1.23 8.96 13.30
N ILE A 28 -2.33 9.25 14.00
CA ILE A 28 -2.72 10.60 14.41
C ILE A 28 -2.82 10.59 15.94
N GLY A 29 -1.93 11.34 16.61
CA GLY A 29 -1.70 11.18 18.04
C GLY A 29 -1.21 9.77 18.36
N ASN A 30 -1.87 9.06 19.27
CA ASN A 30 -1.49 7.71 19.67
C ASN A 30 -2.42 6.61 19.14
N ARG A 31 -3.11 6.83 18.02
CA ARG A 31 -4.04 5.84 17.44
C ARG A 31 -3.87 5.76 15.92
N TRP A 32 -4.04 4.57 15.38
CA TRP A 32 -4.19 4.36 13.95
C TRP A 32 -5.60 4.73 13.53
N ARG A 33 -5.72 5.56 12.50
CA ARG A 33 -6.99 6.00 11.93
C ARG A 33 -7.03 5.59 10.47
N LEU A 34 -8.16 5.03 10.03
CA LEU A 34 -8.46 4.82 8.61
C LEU A 34 -8.60 6.20 7.97
N VAL A 35 -7.83 6.48 6.92
CA VAL A 35 -7.82 7.77 6.21
C VAL A 35 -8.13 7.65 4.74
N GLY A 36 -8.13 6.43 4.20
CA GLY A 36 -8.49 6.20 2.81
C GLY A 36 -8.54 4.73 2.46
N TYR A 37 -8.90 4.47 1.23
CA TYR A 37 -8.92 3.14 0.62
C TYR A 37 -8.57 3.26 -0.86
N GLY A 38 -8.24 2.13 -1.47
CA GLY A 38 -7.92 2.11 -2.90
C GLY A 38 -7.79 0.69 -3.43
N HIS A 39 -7.20 0.60 -4.60
CA HIS A 39 -6.91 -0.67 -5.26
C HIS A 39 -5.44 -0.69 -5.67
N ILE A 40 -4.79 -1.84 -5.53
CA ILE A 40 -3.42 -2.02 -5.99
C ILE A 40 -3.40 -1.94 -7.52
N ARG A 41 -2.52 -1.13 -8.09
CA ARG A 41 -2.40 -0.99 -9.55
C ARG A 41 -1.11 -1.61 -10.12
N GLY A 42 -0.21 -2.07 -9.26
CA GLY A 42 1.07 -2.68 -9.60
C GLY A 42 2.08 -2.55 -8.45
N GLY A 43 3.28 -3.07 -8.64
CA GLY A 43 4.37 -3.01 -7.65
C GLY A 43 5.62 -3.70 -8.16
N THR A 44 6.68 -3.69 -7.35
CA THR A 44 7.92 -4.43 -7.61
C THR A 44 7.94 -5.71 -6.78
N GLU A 45 8.28 -6.83 -7.40
CA GLU A 45 8.37 -8.12 -6.71
C GLU A 45 9.62 -8.20 -5.83
N TYR A 46 9.42 -8.65 -4.59
CA TYR A 46 10.53 -8.91 -3.67
C TYR A 46 11.23 -10.21 -4.04
N HIS A 47 12.53 -10.12 -4.28
CA HIS A 47 13.42 -11.26 -4.48
C HIS A 47 14.32 -11.38 -3.25
N PRO A 48 14.19 -12.46 -2.45
CA PRO A 48 15.10 -12.69 -1.32
C PRO A 48 16.54 -12.77 -1.83
N PRO A 49 17.52 -12.21 -1.10
CA PRO A 49 18.92 -12.50 -1.40
C PRO A 49 19.15 -14.01 -1.25
N VAL A 50 19.72 -14.62 -2.29
CA VAL A 50 20.19 -16.01 -2.30
C VAL A 50 21.33 -16.23 -1.33
#